data_AF-A0A5P6AAI9-F1
#
_entry.id   AF-A0A5P6AAI9-F1
#
_cell.length_a   1.000
_cell.length_b   1.000
_cell.length_c   1.000
_cell.angle_alpha   90.00
_cell.angle_beta   90.00
_cell.angle_gamma   90.00
#
_symmetry.space_group_name_H-M   'P 1'
#
loop_
_entity.id
_entity.type
_entity.pdbx_description
1 polymer ?
#
loop_
_entity_poly.entity_id
_entity_poly.type
_entity_poly.pdbx_seq_one_letter_code
_entity_poly.pdbx_strand_id
1 'polypeptide(L)'
;MVCAGSGENADGAVVGCTALCIETGEVVYFKARATVLATGGAGRIYQSTTNAHINTGDGVGMAIRAGVPVQDMEMWQFHPTGIAGAGVLVTEGCRGEGGYLLNKHGERFMERYAPNAKDRRVVTWWRVPS
;
A
#
# COMPACT_ATOMS: atom_id res chain seq x y z
N MET A 1 9.22 5.26 -16.89
CA MET A 1 10.40 4.41 -16.62
C MET A 1 10.02 3.44 -15.52
N VAL A 2 10.25 2.14 -15.70
CA VAL A 2 9.99 1.10 -14.67
C VAL A 2 11.33 0.50 -14.26
N CYS A 3 11.64 0.47 -12.96
CA CYS A 3 12.84 -0.21 -12.47
C CYS A 3 12.63 -1.74 -12.51
N ALA A 4 13.51 -2.46 -13.20
CA ALA A 4 13.44 -3.90 -13.42
C ALA A 4 14.27 -4.71 -12.40
N GLY A 5 15.23 -4.09 -11.71
CA GLY A 5 16.05 -4.74 -10.68
C GLY A 5 17.08 -3.80 -10.06
N SER A 6 17.60 -4.15 -8.88
CA SER A 6 18.78 -3.52 -8.28
C SER A 6 20.05 -4.06 -8.94
N GLY A 7 21.00 -3.17 -9.22
CA GLY A 7 22.35 -3.59 -9.60
C GLY A 7 23.17 -3.81 -8.33
N GLU A 8 23.75 -5.00 -8.17
CA GLU A 8 24.65 -5.32 -7.06
C GLU A 8 26.09 -5.50 -7.56
N ASN A 9 27.06 -5.12 -6.74
CA ASN A 9 28.46 -5.41 -7.00
C ASN A 9 28.87 -6.76 -6.37
N ALA A 10 30.14 -7.16 -6.55
CA ALA A 10 30.66 -8.41 -5.99
C ALA A 10 30.62 -8.49 -4.45
N ASP A 11 30.48 -7.35 -3.77
CA ASP A 11 30.40 -7.25 -2.31
C ASP A 11 28.94 -7.27 -1.80
N GLY A 12 27.95 -7.43 -2.69
CA GLY A 12 26.52 -7.38 -2.37
C GLY A 12 25.97 -5.97 -2.14
N ALA A 13 26.71 -4.92 -2.51
CA ALA A 13 26.28 -3.54 -2.37
C ALA A 13 25.45 -3.08 -3.59
N VAL A 14 24.35 -2.39 -3.32
CA VAL A 14 23.51 -1.77 -4.36
C VAL A 14 24.27 -0.60 -5.01
N VAL A 15 24.45 -0.66 -6.32
CA VAL A 15 25.22 0.32 -7.13
C VAL A 15 24.40 0.96 -8.26
N GLY A 16 23.08 0.77 -8.23
CA GLY A 16 22.18 1.32 -9.23
C GLY A 16 20.91 0.50 -9.42
N CYS A 17 20.22 0.75 -10.53
CA CYS A 17 19.12 -0.09 -11.00
C CYS A 17 19.08 -0.17 -12.52
N THR A 18 18.53 -1.26 -13.04
CA THR A 18 18.15 -1.36 -14.45
C THR A 18 16.74 -0.83 -14.61
N ALA A 19 16.47 -0.03 -15.63
CA ALA A 19 15.16 0.52 -15.87
C ALA A 19 14.75 0.46 -17.34
N LEU A 20 13.45 0.28 -17.58
CA LEU A 20 12.82 0.26 -18.90
C LEU A 20 12.18 1.61 -19.20
N CYS A 21 12.57 2.24 -20.30
CA CYS A 21 11.85 3.38 -20.87
C CYS A 21 10.53 2.88 -21.47
N ILE A 22 9.41 3.38 -20.95
CA ILE A 22 8.07 2.89 -21.35
C ILE A 22 7.75 3.32 -22.79
N GLU A 23 8.20 4.50 -23.21
CA GLU A 23 7.93 5.04 -24.54
C GLU A 23 8.73 4.32 -25.62
N THR A 24 10.02 4.08 -25.39
CA THR A 24 10.94 3.57 -26.41
C THR A 24 11.22 2.06 -26.28
N GLY A 25 10.91 1.44 -25.14
CA GLY A 25 11.29 0.07 -24.83
C GLY A 25 12.79 -0.12 -24.50
N GLU A 26 13.57 0.97 -24.47
CA GLU A 26 14.99 0.91 -24.16
C GLU A 26 15.24 0.50 -22.71
N VAL A 27 16.21 -0.39 -22.50
CA VAL A 27 16.68 -0.78 -21.17
C VAL A 27 17.97 -0.03 -20.86
N VAL A 28 17.98 0.72 -19.76
CA VAL A 28 19.10 1.56 -19.33
C VAL A 28 19.55 1.15 -17.94
N TYR A 29 20.86 1.16 -17.70
CA TYR A 29 21.43 0.99 -16.37
C TYR A 29 21.75 2.34 -15.72
N PHE A 30 21.06 2.65 -14.64
CA PHE A 30 21.28 3.85 -13.83
C PHE A 30 22.28 3.54 -12.72
N LYS A 31 23.57 3.76 -13.00
CA LYS A 31 24.63 3.66 -12.00
C LYS A 31 24.52 4.80 -10.98
N ALA A 32 24.53 4.48 -9.70
CA ALA A 32 24.48 5.48 -8.62
C ALA A 32 25.32 5.05 -7.41
N ARG A 33 25.73 6.03 -6.61
CA ARG A 33 26.35 5.78 -5.29
C ARG A 33 25.33 5.49 -4.19
N ALA A 34 24.08 5.91 -4.41
CA ALA A 34 22.95 5.68 -3.53
C ALA A 34 21.69 5.56 -4.39
N THR A 35 20.87 4.54 -4.11
CA THR A 35 19.61 4.28 -4.81
C THR A 35 18.49 4.27 -3.79
N VAL A 36 17.56 5.21 -3.89
CA VAL A 36 16.43 5.35 -2.96
C VAL A 36 15.17 4.75 -3.59
N LEU A 37 14.61 3.72 -2.97
CA LEU A 37 13.33 3.15 -3.37
C LEU A 37 12.19 3.89 -2.66
N ALA A 38 11.35 4.57 -3.44
CA ALA A 38 10.17 5.31 -2.97
C ALA A 38 8.93 4.95 -3.81
N THR A 39 8.68 3.66 -4.04
CA THR A 39 7.69 3.17 -5.02
C THR A 39 6.26 3.12 -4.49
N GLY A 40 6.00 3.57 -3.26
CA GLY A 40 4.69 3.45 -2.61
C GLY A 40 4.34 2.02 -2.17
N GLY A 41 3.06 1.79 -1.87
CA GLY A 41 2.54 0.50 -1.38
C GLY A 41 2.14 -0.50 -2.47
N ALA A 42 1.57 -1.63 -2.03
CA ALA A 42 1.23 -2.78 -2.89
C ALA A 42 -0.24 -3.22 -2.78
N GLY A 43 -1.20 -2.31 -2.53
CA GLY A 43 -2.59 -2.69 -2.26
C GLY A 43 -3.30 -3.40 -3.42
N ARG A 44 -2.74 -3.39 -4.62
CA ARG A 44 -3.28 -4.13 -5.78
C ARG A 44 -3.14 -5.65 -5.70
N ILE A 45 -2.52 -6.18 -4.64
CA ILE A 45 -2.59 -7.61 -4.31
C ILE A 45 -3.97 -8.01 -3.75
N TYR A 46 -4.78 -7.06 -3.28
CA TYR A 46 -6.16 -7.31 -2.82
C TYR A 46 -7.17 -7.00 -3.92
N GLN A 47 -8.25 -7.79 -3.95
CA GLN A 47 -9.33 -7.63 -4.94
C GLN A 47 -10.03 -6.26 -4.82
N SER A 48 -10.21 -5.75 -3.60
CA SER A 48 -10.78 -4.43 -3.33
C SER A 48 -9.75 -3.59 -2.58
N THR A 49 -9.41 -2.43 -3.13
CA THR A 49 -8.41 -1.51 -2.58
C THR A 49 -8.71 -0.07 -2.98
N THR A 50 -8.32 0.88 -2.13
CA THR A 50 -8.36 2.32 -2.44
C THR A 50 -7.17 2.77 -3.30
N ASN A 51 -6.17 1.91 -3.45
CA ASN A 51 -4.91 2.23 -4.11
C ASN A 51 -5.09 2.43 -5.62
N ALA A 52 -4.26 3.26 -6.23
CA ALA A 52 -4.21 3.39 -7.68
C ALA A 52 -3.77 2.08 -8.34
N HIS A 53 -3.99 1.95 -9.66
CA HIS A 53 -3.59 0.74 -10.40
C HIS A 53 -2.08 0.48 -10.39
N ILE A 54 -1.27 1.53 -10.19
CA ILE A 54 0.20 1.47 -10.18
C ILE A 54 0.80 1.00 -8.84
N ASN A 55 -0.01 0.84 -7.78
CA ASN A 55 0.46 0.41 -6.47
C ASN A 55 0.58 -1.12 -6.40
N THR A 56 1.56 -1.66 -7.13
CA THR A 56 1.81 -3.09 -7.35
C THR A 56 2.93 -3.66 -6.49
N GLY A 57 3.61 -2.83 -5.69
CA GLY A 57 4.68 -3.29 -4.80
C GLY A 57 6.03 -3.51 -5.48
N ASP A 58 6.31 -2.80 -6.57
CA ASP A 58 7.52 -3.01 -7.38
C ASP A 58 8.81 -2.90 -6.55
N GLY A 59 8.93 -1.89 -5.67
CA GLY A 59 10.10 -1.73 -4.80
C GLY A 59 10.26 -2.86 -3.78
N VAL A 60 9.15 -3.36 -3.22
CA VAL A 60 9.15 -4.55 -2.34
C VAL A 60 9.65 -5.76 -3.10
N GLY A 61 9.13 -6.00 -4.32
CA GLY A 61 9.56 -7.09 -5.18
C GLY A 61 11.04 -7.00 -5.56
N MET A 62 11.53 -5.80 -5.88
CA MET A 62 12.94 -5.55 -6.18
C MET A 62 13.82 -5.86 -4.96
N ALA A 63 13.47 -5.35 -3.79
CA ALA A 63 14.22 -5.56 -2.54
C ALA A 63 14.32 -7.05 -2.19
N ILE A 64 13.21 -7.79 -2.25
CA ILE A 64 13.20 -9.23 -1.94
C ILE A 64 14.11 -10.01 -2.91
N ARG A 65 14.06 -9.70 -4.21
CA ARG A 65 14.93 -10.36 -5.21
C ARG A 65 16.42 -10.03 -5.04
N ALA A 66 16.72 -8.89 -4.44
CA ALA A 66 18.05 -8.42 -4.04
C ALA A 66 18.54 -9.03 -2.72
N GLY A 67 17.76 -9.94 -2.10
CA GLY A 67 18.06 -10.48 -0.77
C GLY A 67 17.88 -9.48 0.38
N VAL A 68 17.27 -8.31 0.13
CA VAL A 68 16.98 -7.32 1.17
C VAL A 68 15.70 -7.74 1.90
N PRO A 69 15.74 -7.88 3.24
CA PRO A 69 14.56 -8.28 4.01
C PRO A 69 13.49 -7.18 4.03
N VAL A 70 12.25 -7.61 4.18
CA VAL A 70 11.07 -6.76 4.40
C VAL A 70 10.46 -7.10 5.76
N GLN A 71 9.75 -6.15 6.36
CA GLN A 71 9.22 -6.29 7.71
C GLN A 71 7.74 -5.93 7.77
N ASP A 72 7.00 -6.58 8.68
CA ASP A 72 5.60 -6.32 8.99
C ASP A 72 4.66 -6.38 7.77
N MET A 73 5.02 -7.23 6.79
CA MET A 73 4.29 -7.39 5.53
C MET A 73 2.87 -7.94 5.71
N GLU A 74 2.57 -8.50 6.88
CA GLU A 74 1.24 -8.94 7.27
C GLU A 74 0.35 -7.78 7.74
N MET A 75 0.90 -6.61 8.08
CA MET A 75 0.18 -5.48 8.68
C MET A 75 -0.50 -4.60 7.63
N TRP A 76 -1.61 -5.09 7.08
CA TRP A 76 -2.42 -4.33 6.12
C TRP A 76 -3.53 -3.54 6.80
N GLN A 77 -3.53 -2.22 6.60
CA GLN A 77 -4.61 -1.35 7.05
C GLN A 77 -5.74 -1.30 6.03
N PHE A 78 -6.97 -1.48 6.50
CA PHE A 78 -8.18 -1.33 5.70
C PHE A 78 -8.94 -0.08 6.11
N HIS A 79 -9.22 0.77 5.13
CA HIS A 79 -10.03 1.96 5.33
C HIS A 79 -11.51 1.54 5.43
N PRO A 80 -12.24 1.93 6.50
CA PRO A 80 -13.59 1.41 6.77
C PRO A 80 -14.65 1.93 5.79
N THR A 81 -14.42 3.07 5.15
CA THR A 81 -15.40 3.73 4.27
C THR A 81 -14.88 3.83 2.83
N GLY A 82 -14.52 2.69 2.24
CA GLY A 82 -14.40 2.57 0.79
C GLY A 82 -15.79 2.43 0.15
N ILE A 83 -16.02 3.05 -1.01
CA ILE A 83 -17.28 2.92 -1.73
C ILE A 83 -17.48 1.45 -2.15
N ALA A 84 -18.56 0.82 -1.67
CA ALA A 84 -18.87 -0.56 -1.98
C ALA A 84 -18.99 -0.77 -3.51
N GLY A 85 -18.35 -1.81 -4.03
CA GLY A 85 -18.32 -2.12 -5.46
C GLY A 85 -17.29 -1.33 -6.29
N ALA A 86 -16.70 -0.25 -5.75
CA ALA A 86 -15.71 0.57 -6.46
C ALA A 86 -14.34 0.63 -5.75
N GLY A 87 -14.31 0.61 -4.42
CA GLY A 87 -13.08 0.70 -3.62
C GLY A 87 -12.52 2.12 -3.46
N VAL A 88 -13.09 3.13 -4.11
CA VAL A 88 -12.68 4.53 -3.97
C VAL A 88 -12.86 5.00 -2.52
N LEU A 89 -11.90 5.74 -2.00
CA LEU A 89 -11.91 6.22 -0.62
C LEU A 89 -12.91 7.36 -0.43
N VAL A 90 -13.75 7.24 0.61
CA VAL A 90 -14.48 8.36 1.19
C VAL A 90 -13.71 8.82 2.42
N THR A 91 -13.37 10.10 2.49
CA THR A 91 -12.50 10.66 3.53
C THR A 91 -12.98 10.32 4.94
N GLU A 92 -12.03 10.00 5.83
CA GLU A 92 -12.30 9.87 7.26
C GLU A 92 -12.92 11.16 7.85
N GLY A 93 -12.65 12.31 7.24
CA GLY A 93 -13.29 13.59 7.57
C GLY A 93 -14.81 13.51 7.59
N CYS A 94 -15.44 12.66 6.76
CA CYS A 94 -16.89 12.45 6.82
C CYS A 94 -17.35 12.02 8.22
N ARG A 95 -16.57 11.17 8.91
CA ARG A 95 -16.87 10.71 10.29
C ARG A 95 -16.32 11.67 11.34
N GLY A 96 -15.19 12.32 11.06
CA GLY A 96 -14.62 13.38 11.91
C GLY A 96 -15.56 14.57 12.10
N GLU A 97 -16.25 14.96 11.03
CA GLU A 97 -17.20 16.07 10.98
C GLU A 97 -18.65 15.68 11.35
N GLY A 98 -18.84 14.50 11.95
CA GLY A 98 -20.12 14.09 12.54
C GLY A 98 -20.92 13.04 11.77
N GLY A 99 -20.45 12.56 10.62
CA GLY A 99 -21.02 11.38 9.96
C GLY A 99 -20.86 10.11 10.81
N TYR A 100 -21.79 9.18 10.66
CA TYR A 100 -21.84 7.95 11.45
C TYR A 100 -22.30 6.76 10.61
N LEU A 101 -21.92 5.56 11.05
CA LEU A 101 -22.26 4.32 10.36
C LEU A 101 -23.61 3.78 10.87
N LEU A 102 -24.46 3.38 9.92
CA LEU A 102 -25.73 2.72 10.19
C LEU A 102 -25.69 1.29 9.65
N ASN A 103 -26.32 0.36 10.36
CA ASN A 103 -26.58 -0.98 9.83
C ASN A 103 -27.94 -1.02 9.08
N LYS A 104 -28.30 -2.20 8.57
CA LYS A 104 -29.57 -2.40 7.83
C LYS A 104 -30.85 -2.07 8.62
N HIS A 105 -30.76 -1.93 9.94
CA HIS A 105 -31.88 -1.59 10.83
C HIS A 105 -31.92 -0.10 11.18
N GLY A 106 -31.03 0.72 10.62
CA GLY A 106 -30.91 2.14 10.98
C GLY A 106 -30.26 2.40 12.33
N GLU A 107 -29.61 1.39 12.92
CA GLU A 107 -28.91 1.53 14.20
C GLU A 107 -27.49 2.10 13.99
N ARG A 108 -27.13 3.10 14.81
CA ARG A 108 -25.75 3.59 14.94
C ARG A 108 -24.88 2.61 15.71
N PHE A 109 -24.51 1.52 15.05
CA PHE A 109 -23.93 0.35 15.71
C PHE A 109 -22.55 0.58 16.35
N MET A 110 -21.79 1.59 15.90
CA MET A 110 -20.45 1.86 16.47
C MET A 110 -20.48 2.29 17.93
N GLU A 111 -21.60 2.81 18.44
CA GLU A 111 -21.75 3.13 19.86
C GLU A 111 -21.66 1.89 20.76
N ARG A 112 -22.02 0.71 20.22
CA ARG A 112 -21.87 -0.57 20.92
C ARG A 112 -20.42 -1.07 20.92
N TYR A 113 -19.71 -0.96 19.80
CA TYR A 113 -18.36 -1.51 19.66
C TYR A 113 -17.27 -0.59 20.24
N ALA A 114 -17.45 0.73 20.16
CA ALA A 114 -16.50 1.71 20.66
C ALA A 114 -17.22 2.86 21.38
N PRO A 115 -17.72 2.65 22.62
CA PRO A 115 -18.57 3.63 23.31
C PRO A 115 -17.97 5.05 23.43
N ASN A 116 -16.64 5.14 23.61
CA ASN A 116 -15.93 6.41 23.77
C ASN A 116 -15.58 7.09 22.43
N ALA A 117 -15.00 6.31 21.50
CA ALA A 117 -14.49 6.84 20.23
C ALA A 117 -15.60 6.99 19.17
N LYS A 118 -16.63 6.13 19.23
CA LYS A 118 -17.70 5.99 18.24
C LYS A 118 -17.10 5.84 16.83
N ASP A 119 -17.62 6.56 15.85
CA ASP A 119 -17.24 6.49 14.44
C ASP A 119 -15.91 7.20 14.10
N ARG A 120 -15.31 7.94 15.05
CA ARG A 120 -14.23 8.90 14.77
C ARG A 120 -12.87 8.27 14.46
N ARG A 121 -12.59 7.05 14.93
CA ARG A 121 -11.28 6.38 14.78
C ARG A 121 -11.45 4.90 14.44
N VAL A 122 -12.22 4.64 13.40
CA VAL A 122 -12.39 3.28 12.89
C VAL A 122 -11.26 3.00 11.90
N VAL A 123 -10.31 2.17 12.30
CA VAL A 123 -9.29 1.59 11.41
C VAL A 123 -9.25 0.11 11.68
N THR A 124 -9.15 -0.71 10.64
CA THR A 124 -9.06 -2.17 10.78
C THR A 124 -7.71 -2.62 10.30
N TRP A 125 -7.03 -3.44 11.10
CA TRP A 125 -5.79 -4.10 10.73
C TRP A 125 -6.09 -5.55 10.45
N TRP A 126 -5.64 -6.04 9.29
CA TRP A 126 -5.57 -7.48 9.04
C TRP A 126 -4.19 -7.97 9.45
N ARG A 127 -4.13 -9.10 10.16
CA ARG A 127 -2.90 -9.84 10.45
C ARG A 127 -3.08 -11.24 9.87
N VAL A 128 -2.20 -11.65 8.96
CA VAL A 128 -2.14 -13.05 8.53
C VAL A 128 -1.60 -13.87 9.70
N PRO A 129 -2.28 -14.95 10.14
CA PRO A 129 -1.76 -15.82 11.20
C PRO A 129 -0.40 -16.38 10.77
N SER A 130 0.60 -16.29 11.66
CA SER A 130 1.93 -16.87 11.50
C SER A 130 1.90 -18.39 11.57
#